data_AF-A0A090X1Y2-F1
#
_entry.id   AF-A0A090X1Y2-F1
#
_cell.length_a   1.000
_cell.length_b   1.000
_cell.length_c   1.000
_cell.angle_alpha   90.00
_cell.angle_beta   90.00
_cell.angle_gamma   90.00
#
_symmetry.space_group_name_H-M   'P 1'
#
loop_
_entity.id
_entity.type
_entity.pdbx_description
1 polymer ?
#
loop_
_entity_poly.entity_id
_entity_poly.type
_entity_poly.pdbx_seq_one_letter_code
_entity_poly.pdbx_strand_id
1 'polypeptide(L)'
;MYIGGGGVASGDINNDGLIDLFFTSNSNGNKLYLNKGNFQFEDISKQAGIIHKEGFDTGVTFVDVNSDGLLDIYVSRGGWIDEDNKFANLLYVNNGDLTFTEKAEELGLADNNRTIHTIFFDYDNDNDLDAYVSNAADVVNRNQTEVLDLKTIQKDPKTIQLKSSDRLYNNDGTGHFTNVTKKAGILPEIAFGLNPQVLDLNNDGCLISM
;
A
#
# COMPACT_ATOMS: atom_id res chain seq x y z
N MET A 1 8.25 9.79 17.90
CA MET A 1 7.88 10.65 16.75
C MET A 1 6.81 9.90 15.98
N TYR A 2 5.77 10.58 15.54
CA TYR A 2 4.72 9.94 14.75
C TYR A 2 5.36 9.50 13.44
N ILE A 3 5.30 8.21 13.12
CA ILE A 3 5.41 7.80 11.72
C ILE A 3 4.12 8.34 11.11
N GLY A 4 4.25 9.20 10.09
CA GLY A 4 3.11 9.88 9.47
C GLY A 4 2.02 8.86 9.16
N GLY A 5 0.80 9.12 9.59
CA GLY A 5 -0.33 8.26 9.29
C GLY A 5 -1.61 9.06 9.26
N GLY A 6 -2.54 8.60 8.44
CA GLY A 6 -3.64 9.37 7.89
C GLY A 6 -3.45 9.59 6.39
N GLY A 7 -3.97 8.67 5.60
CA GLY A 7 -4.12 8.80 4.16
C GLY A 7 -5.57 9.14 3.81
N VAL A 8 -5.75 9.77 2.66
CA VAL A 8 -7.05 9.94 2.02
C VAL A 8 -6.96 9.42 0.60
N ALA A 9 -7.95 8.64 0.19
CA ALA A 9 -8.17 8.29 -1.21
C ALA A 9 -9.51 8.88 -1.65
N SER A 10 -9.57 9.29 -2.91
CA SER A 10 -10.76 9.85 -3.54
C SER A 10 -11.00 9.17 -4.88
N GLY A 11 -12.22 8.70 -5.12
CA GLY A 11 -12.61 7.97 -6.33
C GLY A 11 -14.09 7.61 -6.28
N ASP A 12 -14.65 7.26 -7.43
CA ASP A 12 -16.05 6.86 -7.58
C ASP A 12 -16.16 5.35 -7.38
N ILE A 13 -16.54 4.90 -6.18
CA ILE A 13 -16.48 3.47 -5.83
C ILE A 13 -17.70 2.69 -6.30
N ASN A 14 -18.75 3.39 -6.73
CA ASN A 14 -20.02 2.82 -7.16
C ASN A 14 -20.42 3.21 -8.59
N ASN A 15 -19.53 3.90 -9.31
CA ASN A 15 -19.69 4.36 -10.68
C ASN A 15 -20.95 5.24 -10.90
N ASP A 16 -21.30 6.07 -9.91
CA ASP A 16 -22.45 6.98 -10.00
C ASP A 16 -22.11 8.41 -10.49
N GLY A 17 -20.81 8.65 -10.74
CA GLY A 17 -20.25 9.93 -11.17
C GLY A 17 -19.91 10.88 -10.02
N LEU A 18 -20.09 10.48 -8.77
CA LEU A 18 -19.71 11.24 -7.58
C LEU A 18 -18.44 10.67 -6.95
N ILE A 19 -17.57 11.57 -6.49
CA ILE A 19 -16.31 11.17 -5.86
C ILE A 19 -16.54 10.88 -4.37
N ASP A 20 -16.26 9.66 -3.97
CA ASP A 20 -16.28 9.17 -2.60
C ASP A 20 -14.92 9.34 -1.92
N LEU A 21 -14.89 9.18 -0.59
CA LEU A 21 -13.68 9.38 0.21
C LEU A 21 -13.42 8.21 1.15
N PHE A 22 -12.18 7.77 1.22
CA PHE A 22 -11.70 6.84 2.25
C PHE A 22 -10.62 7.51 3.08
N PHE A 23 -10.72 7.40 4.40
CA PHE A 23 -9.73 7.91 5.36
C PHE A 23 -9.15 6.78 6.18
N THR A 24 -7.82 6.73 6.27
CA THR A 24 -7.16 5.83 7.22
C THR A 24 -7.07 6.44 8.61
N SER A 25 -6.94 5.60 9.63
CA SER A 25 -6.77 6.03 11.01
C SER A 25 -5.73 5.20 11.75
N ASN A 26 -4.99 5.87 12.64
CA ASN A 26 -3.95 5.26 13.47
C ASN A 26 -4.47 4.85 14.86
N SER A 27 -5.71 5.19 15.19
CA SER A 27 -6.23 5.03 16.57
C SER A 27 -7.70 4.63 16.62
N ASN A 28 -8.41 4.75 15.49
CA ASN A 28 -9.80 4.32 15.33
C ASN A 28 -9.92 3.46 14.07
N GLY A 29 -11.14 3.05 13.72
CA GLY A 29 -11.40 2.43 12.43
C GLY A 29 -11.26 3.40 11.26
N ASN A 30 -10.84 2.87 10.11
CA ASN A 30 -10.89 3.57 8.84
C ASN A 30 -12.33 3.95 8.48
N LYS A 31 -12.48 5.00 7.67
CA LYS A 31 -13.78 5.55 7.31
C LYS A 31 -13.96 5.63 5.81
N LEU A 32 -15.04 5.02 5.32
CA LEU A 32 -15.52 5.13 3.95
C LEU A 32 -16.79 5.98 3.92
N TYR A 33 -16.73 7.07 3.17
CA TYR A 33 -17.81 8.03 3.01
C TYR A 33 -18.32 8.02 1.58
N LEU A 34 -19.59 7.65 1.43
CA LEU A 34 -20.31 7.70 0.16
C LEU A 34 -20.84 9.11 -0.08
N ASN A 35 -20.54 9.68 -1.24
CA ASN A 35 -21.01 10.99 -1.65
C ASN A 35 -22.47 10.93 -2.09
N LYS A 36 -23.33 11.75 -1.48
CA LYS A 36 -24.76 11.84 -1.81
C LYS A 36 -25.07 13.04 -2.71
N GLY A 37 -24.04 13.72 -3.19
CA GLY A 37 -24.13 14.99 -3.90
C GLY A 37 -24.22 16.18 -2.96
N ASN A 38 -24.07 17.39 -3.51
CA ASN A 38 -24.17 18.65 -2.76
C ASN A 38 -23.25 18.72 -1.52
N PHE A 39 -22.06 18.12 -1.58
CA PHE A 39 -21.10 18.01 -0.48
C PHE A 39 -21.67 17.31 0.78
N GLN A 40 -22.67 16.44 0.61
CA GLN A 40 -23.18 15.59 1.68
C GLN A 40 -22.56 14.20 1.56
N PHE A 41 -22.09 13.68 2.69
CA PHE A 41 -21.40 12.39 2.76
C PHE A 41 -22.03 11.50 3.83
N GLU A 42 -22.18 10.22 3.50
CA GLU A 42 -22.74 9.19 4.38
C GLU A 42 -21.63 8.21 4.80
N ASP A 43 -21.42 8.03 6.10
CA ASP A 43 -20.47 7.02 6.61
C ASP A 43 -21.05 5.61 6.40
N ILE A 44 -20.54 4.90 5.41
CA ILE A 44 -20.97 3.54 5.06
C ILE A 44 -20.00 2.47 5.58
N SER A 45 -18.97 2.83 6.35
CA SER A 45 -17.85 1.94 6.72
C SER A 45 -18.31 0.58 7.26
N LYS A 46 -19.29 0.59 8.17
CA LYS A 46 -19.84 -0.64 8.78
C LYS A 46 -20.64 -1.47 7.78
N GLN A 47 -21.46 -0.84 6.95
CA GLN A 47 -22.25 -1.51 5.92
C GLN A 47 -21.34 -2.10 4.85
N ALA A 48 -20.29 -1.38 4.48
CA ALA A 48 -19.33 -1.75 3.47
C ALA A 48 -18.37 -2.87 3.90
N GLY A 49 -18.42 -3.32 5.16
CA GLY A 49 -17.51 -4.35 5.66
C GLY A 49 -16.10 -3.83 5.97
N ILE A 50 -15.90 -2.51 6.07
CA ILE A 50 -14.65 -1.90 6.50
C ILE A 50 -14.54 -2.06 8.02
N ILE A 51 -14.01 -3.21 8.43
CA ILE A 51 -13.81 -3.55 9.84
C ILE A 51 -12.47 -3.00 10.30
N HIS A 52 -12.46 -2.37 11.48
CA HIS A 52 -11.22 -1.94 12.13
C HIS A 52 -10.34 -3.16 12.43
N LYS A 53 -9.13 -3.17 11.89
CA LYS A 53 -8.06 -4.08 12.29
C LYS A 53 -7.06 -3.32 13.15
N GLU A 54 -6.60 -3.95 14.23
CA GLU A 54 -5.56 -3.37 15.08
C GLU A 54 -4.26 -3.15 14.29
N GLY A 55 -3.63 -1.99 14.44
CA GLY A 55 -2.40 -1.59 13.74
C GLY A 55 -2.40 -0.10 13.41
N PHE A 56 -1.41 0.36 12.64
CA PHE A 56 -1.35 1.75 12.16
C PHE A 56 -1.47 1.77 10.63
N ASP A 57 -2.47 2.50 10.14
CA ASP A 57 -2.76 2.59 8.71
C ASP A 57 -2.18 3.90 8.16
N THR A 58 -1.09 3.77 7.42
CA THR A 58 -0.19 4.86 7.03
C THR A 58 -0.62 5.54 5.74
N GLY A 59 -1.25 4.80 4.83
CA GLY A 59 -1.69 5.30 3.53
C GLY A 59 -2.83 4.48 2.93
N VAL A 60 -3.49 5.04 1.92
CA VAL A 60 -4.55 4.36 1.17
C VAL A 60 -4.48 4.74 -0.30
N THR A 61 -4.77 3.77 -1.16
CA THR A 61 -4.86 3.94 -2.61
C THR A 61 -6.15 3.27 -3.10
N PHE A 62 -6.93 3.99 -3.90
CA PHE A 62 -7.98 3.36 -4.71
C PHE A 62 -7.37 2.86 -6.01
N VAL A 63 -7.68 1.62 -6.37
CA VAL A 63 -7.10 0.93 -7.52
C VAL A 63 -8.05 -0.18 -7.96
N ASP A 64 -8.15 -0.45 -9.25
CA ASP A 64 -8.82 -1.64 -9.79
C ASP A 64 -7.75 -2.71 -10.02
N VAL A 65 -7.55 -3.62 -9.05
CA VAL A 65 -6.42 -4.58 -9.12
C VAL A 65 -6.71 -5.79 -9.99
N ASN A 66 -7.98 -6.05 -10.28
CA ASN A 66 -8.45 -7.23 -11.01
C ASN A 66 -9.06 -6.86 -12.38
N SER A 67 -8.99 -5.58 -12.77
CA SER A 67 -9.51 -5.03 -14.03
C SER A 67 -11.01 -5.27 -14.24
N ASP A 68 -11.81 -5.25 -13.18
CA ASP A 68 -13.26 -5.47 -13.25
C ASP A 68 -14.08 -4.18 -13.42
N GLY A 69 -13.41 -3.01 -13.40
CA GLY A 69 -14.02 -1.69 -13.54
C GLY A 69 -14.58 -1.13 -12.23
N LEU A 70 -14.29 -1.78 -11.09
CA LEU A 70 -14.63 -1.31 -9.76
C LEU A 70 -13.37 -0.92 -9.00
N LEU A 71 -13.43 0.19 -8.26
CA LEU A 71 -12.30 0.58 -7.41
C LEU A 71 -12.28 -0.26 -6.14
N ASP A 72 -11.16 -0.94 -5.93
CA ASP A 72 -10.74 -1.59 -4.69
C ASP A 72 -10.00 -0.60 -3.78
N ILE A 73 -9.80 -1.00 -2.51
CA ILE A 73 -9.15 -0.17 -1.50
C ILE A 73 -7.93 -0.89 -0.95
N TYR A 74 -6.73 -0.39 -1.29
CA TYR A 74 -5.48 -0.87 -0.72
C TYR A 74 -5.02 0.02 0.43
N VAL A 75 -4.87 -0.55 1.62
CA VAL A 75 -4.43 0.15 2.84
C VAL A 75 -3.02 -0.27 3.17
N SER A 76 -2.11 0.71 3.13
CA SER A 76 -0.73 0.58 3.59
C SER A 76 -0.67 0.65 5.11
N ARG A 77 0.12 -0.23 5.71
CA ARG A 77 0.20 -0.39 7.16
C ARG A 77 1.65 -0.44 7.61
N GLY A 78 1.86 0.09 8.80
CA GLY A 78 3.17 0.18 9.41
C GLY A 78 3.01 0.54 10.87
N GLY A 79 3.93 1.34 11.40
CA GLY A 79 3.88 1.79 12.79
C GLY A 79 5.18 1.51 13.52
N TRP A 80 5.14 1.47 14.85
CA TRP A 80 6.33 1.40 15.70
C TRP A 80 6.79 -0.04 16.00
N ILE A 81 5.86 -0.87 16.46
CA ILE A 81 6.09 -2.25 16.87
C ILE A 81 5.14 -3.12 16.06
N ASP A 82 5.69 -4.12 15.38
CA ASP A 82 4.91 -5.13 14.69
C ASP A 82 4.68 -6.30 15.65
N GLU A 83 3.55 -6.28 16.34
CA GLU A 83 3.06 -7.41 17.14
C GLU A 83 2.07 -8.18 16.29
N ASP A 84 2.18 -9.52 16.24
CA ASP A 84 1.22 -10.39 15.57
C ASP A 84 0.91 -10.03 14.10
N ASN A 85 1.91 -9.58 13.34
CA ASN A 85 1.80 -9.27 11.91
C ASN A 85 0.83 -8.12 11.59
N LYS A 86 0.65 -7.17 12.52
CA LYS A 86 -0.24 -6.01 12.36
C LYS A 86 0.20 -5.04 11.27
N PHE A 87 1.44 -5.15 10.78
CA PHE A 87 1.93 -4.38 9.63
C PHE A 87 1.47 -4.93 8.28
N ALA A 88 0.87 -6.13 8.23
CA ALA A 88 0.38 -6.68 6.97
C ALA A 88 -0.65 -5.75 6.34
N ASN A 89 -0.33 -5.23 5.15
CA ASN A 89 -1.21 -4.38 4.34
C ASN A 89 -2.55 -5.09 4.04
N LEU A 90 -3.57 -4.30 3.71
CA LEU A 90 -4.93 -4.80 3.47
C LEU A 90 -5.39 -4.43 2.08
N LEU A 91 -6.13 -5.33 1.44
CA LEU A 91 -6.71 -5.14 0.11
C LEU A 91 -8.19 -5.49 0.21
N TYR A 92 -9.03 -4.47 0.26
CA TYR A 92 -10.47 -4.63 0.27
C TYR A 92 -10.97 -4.60 -1.18
N VAL A 93 -11.31 -5.77 -1.70
CA VAL A 93 -11.85 -5.95 -3.06
C VAL A 93 -13.33 -5.61 -3.09
N ASN A 94 -13.75 -4.80 -4.05
CA ASN A 94 -15.12 -4.33 -4.20
C ASN A 94 -16.02 -5.45 -4.72
N ASN A 95 -17.12 -5.73 -4.02
CA ASN A 95 -18.06 -6.78 -4.43
C ASN A 95 -19.12 -6.26 -5.45
N GLY A 96 -19.10 -4.97 -5.78
CA GLY A 96 -20.05 -4.32 -6.71
C GLY A 96 -21.38 -3.91 -6.09
N ASP A 97 -21.55 -4.09 -4.78
CA ASP A 97 -22.77 -3.76 -4.03
C ASP A 97 -22.51 -2.83 -2.83
N LEU A 98 -21.44 -2.02 -2.92
CA LEU A 98 -20.90 -1.17 -1.86
C LEU A 98 -20.35 -1.93 -0.65
N THR A 99 -20.20 -3.25 -0.75
CA THR A 99 -19.48 -4.06 0.25
C THR A 99 -18.12 -4.48 -0.28
N PHE A 100 -17.20 -4.75 0.64
CA PHE A 100 -15.83 -5.11 0.32
C PHE A 100 -15.39 -6.37 1.07
N THR A 101 -14.51 -7.14 0.42
CA THR A 101 -13.91 -8.35 0.98
C THR A 101 -12.40 -8.17 1.10
N GLU A 102 -11.84 -8.38 2.30
CA GLU A 102 -10.40 -8.28 2.50
C GLU A 102 -9.67 -9.53 1.97
N LYS A 103 -8.71 -9.35 1.06
CA LYS A 103 -8.05 -10.41 0.29
C LYS A 103 -6.54 -10.25 0.13
N ALA A 104 -5.87 -9.40 0.91
CA ALA A 104 -4.44 -9.12 0.70
C ALA A 104 -3.57 -10.39 0.77
N GLU A 105 -3.83 -11.28 1.74
CA GLU A 105 -3.08 -12.53 1.88
C GLU A 105 -3.38 -13.50 0.72
N GLU A 106 -4.66 -13.65 0.37
CA GLU A 106 -5.12 -14.51 -0.74
C GLU A 106 -4.47 -14.11 -2.08
N LEU A 107 -4.34 -12.80 -2.30
CA LEU A 107 -3.80 -12.22 -3.53
C LEU A 107 -2.30 -11.92 -3.46
N GLY A 108 -1.60 -12.28 -2.37
CA GLY A 108 -0.14 -12.13 -2.26
C GLY A 108 0.36 -10.69 -2.04
N LEU A 109 -0.53 -9.77 -1.64
CA LEU A 109 -0.26 -8.35 -1.47
C LEU A 109 -0.30 -7.89 0.01
N ALA A 110 -0.35 -8.82 0.96
CA ALA A 110 -0.22 -8.57 2.40
C ALA A 110 1.25 -8.34 2.84
N ASP A 111 1.94 -7.38 2.21
CA ASP A 111 3.30 -7.02 2.65
C ASP A 111 3.26 -6.53 4.10
N ASN A 112 4.14 -7.09 4.93
CA ASN A 112 4.19 -6.82 6.37
C ASN A 112 5.46 -6.07 6.78
N ASN A 113 6.12 -5.38 5.85
CA ASN A 113 7.18 -4.44 6.20
C ASN A 113 6.57 -3.16 6.80
N ARG A 114 7.40 -2.16 7.09
CA ARG A 114 6.94 -0.90 7.65
C ARG A 114 6.45 0.04 6.54
N THR A 115 5.36 -0.30 5.88
CA THR A 115 4.83 0.43 4.72
C THR A 115 4.42 1.84 5.09
N ILE A 116 4.80 2.82 4.27
CA ILE A 116 4.31 4.20 4.34
C ILE A 116 3.22 4.43 3.30
N HIS A 117 3.48 4.05 2.05
CA HIS A 117 2.52 4.20 0.96
C HIS A 117 2.79 3.19 -0.15
N THR A 118 1.75 2.86 -0.92
CA THR A 118 1.84 1.95 -2.06
C THR A 118 1.20 2.60 -3.28
N ILE A 119 1.93 2.60 -4.39
CA ILE A 119 1.44 3.07 -5.67
C ILE A 119 1.30 1.90 -6.64
N PHE A 120 0.29 2.00 -7.50
CA PHE A 120 0.01 1.00 -8.52
C PHE A 120 0.27 1.58 -9.91
N PHE A 121 0.96 0.82 -10.75
CA PHE A 121 1.28 1.17 -12.14
C PHE A 121 1.68 -0.08 -12.90
N ASP A 122 1.53 -0.06 -14.22
CA ASP A 122 1.96 -1.13 -15.12
C ASP A 122 3.50 -1.04 -15.30
N TYR A 123 4.26 -1.94 -14.67
CA TYR A 123 5.73 -1.87 -14.67
C TYR A 123 6.36 -2.61 -15.85
N ASP A 124 5.69 -3.62 -16.42
CA ASP A 124 6.22 -4.44 -17.52
C ASP A 124 5.43 -4.36 -18.84
N ASN A 125 4.47 -3.43 -18.91
CA ASN A 125 3.63 -3.10 -20.06
C ASN A 125 2.73 -4.25 -20.53
N ASP A 126 2.21 -5.05 -19.60
CA ASP A 126 1.24 -6.11 -19.89
C ASP A 126 -0.22 -5.69 -19.65
N ASN A 127 -0.43 -4.42 -19.26
CA ASN A 127 -1.71 -3.77 -19.08
C ASN A 127 -2.49 -4.28 -17.85
N ASP A 128 -1.80 -4.83 -16.87
CA ASP A 128 -2.29 -4.89 -15.49
C ASP A 128 -1.46 -4.03 -14.54
N LEU A 129 -2.10 -3.64 -13.43
CA LEU A 129 -1.47 -2.75 -12.46
C LEU A 129 -0.68 -3.56 -11.45
N ASP A 130 0.62 -3.29 -11.39
CA ASP A 130 1.56 -3.81 -10.42
C ASP A 130 1.66 -2.89 -9.20
N ALA A 131 2.31 -3.35 -8.13
CA ALA A 131 2.39 -2.60 -6.88
C ALA A 131 3.83 -2.33 -6.45
N TYR A 132 4.16 -1.05 -6.26
CA TYR A 132 5.37 -0.61 -5.58
C TYR A 132 5.04 -0.15 -4.16
N VAL A 133 5.58 -0.86 -3.18
CA VAL A 133 5.36 -0.67 -1.75
C VAL A 133 6.58 0.05 -1.17
N SER A 134 6.39 1.31 -0.79
CA SER A 134 7.45 2.10 -0.17
C SER A 134 7.45 1.92 1.34
N ASN A 135 8.62 1.57 1.88
CA ASN A 135 8.84 1.19 3.26
C ASN A 135 9.72 2.21 3.98
N ALA A 136 9.46 2.35 5.28
CA ALA A 136 10.34 3.08 6.17
C ALA A 136 11.37 2.15 6.80
N ALA A 137 12.52 2.72 7.15
CA ALA A 137 13.57 2.02 7.87
C ALA A 137 13.05 1.33 9.14
N ASP A 138 13.53 0.10 9.37
CA ASP A 138 13.20 -0.66 10.55
C ASP A 138 14.04 -0.15 11.74
N VAL A 139 13.56 0.92 12.38
CA VAL A 139 14.28 1.54 13.51
C VAL A 139 13.82 0.89 14.81
N VAL A 140 14.38 -0.28 15.11
CA VAL A 140 13.98 -1.09 16.29
C VAL A 140 14.42 -0.43 17.61
N ASN A 141 15.42 0.46 17.61
CA ASN A 141 15.85 1.13 18.85
C ASN A 141 16.58 2.47 18.61
N ARG A 142 15.99 3.59 19.06
CA ARG A 142 16.61 4.93 18.96
C ARG A 142 17.89 5.09 19.79
N ASN A 143 18.12 4.19 20.76
CA ASN A 143 19.26 4.24 21.67
C ASN A 143 20.43 3.35 21.23
N GLN A 144 20.27 2.57 20.15
CA GLN A 144 21.37 1.85 19.52
C GLN A 144 21.82 2.59 18.27
N THR A 145 23.03 3.13 18.31
CA THR A 145 23.68 3.70 17.15
C THR A 145 24.61 2.64 16.56
N GLU A 146 24.06 1.72 15.78
CA GLU A 146 24.90 0.88 14.93
C GLU A 146 25.24 1.66 13.66
N VAL A 147 26.54 1.79 13.37
CA VAL A 147 27.02 2.33 12.10
C VAL A 147 27.03 1.18 11.10
N LEU A 148 26.20 1.30 10.07
CA LEU A 148 26.14 0.32 8.99
C LEU A 148 27.09 0.74 7.86
N ASP A 149 27.86 -0.22 7.34
CA ASP A 149 28.64 0.00 6.12
C ASP A 149 27.72 -0.10 4.90
N LEU A 150 27.41 1.04 4.30
CA LEU A 150 26.58 1.15 3.09
C LEU A 150 27.10 0.29 1.93
N LYS A 151 28.39 -0.06 1.90
CA LYS A 151 28.95 -0.94 0.85
C LYS A 151 28.57 -2.40 1.03
N THR A 152 28.15 -2.80 2.23
CA THR A 152 27.85 -4.20 2.55
C THR A 152 26.37 -4.46 2.83
N ILE A 153 25.52 -3.43 2.94
CA ILE A 153 24.08 -3.58 3.27
C ILE A 153 23.32 -4.52 2.33
N GLN A 154 23.74 -4.63 1.07
CA GLN A 154 23.07 -5.47 0.09
C GLN A 154 23.43 -6.96 0.24
N LYS A 155 24.47 -7.28 1.02
CA LYS A 155 25.02 -8.64 1.20
C LYS A 155 25.01 -9.10 2.65
N ASP A 156 24.89 -8.18 3.60
CA ASP A 156 24.85 -8.51 5.03
C ASP A 156 23.49 -9.17 5.37
N PRO A 157 23.49 -10.42 5.87
CA PRO A 157 22.26 -11.09 6.28
C PRO A 157 21.43 -10.30 7.29
N LYS A 158 22.06 -9.46 8.12
CA LYS A 158 21.35 -8.64 9.11
C LYS A 158 20.46 -7.59 8.46
N THR A 159 20.97 -6.91 7.42
CA THR A 159 20.25 -5.83 6.73
C THR A 159 19.22 -6.38 5.73
N ILE A 160 19.48 -7.54 5.14
CA ILE A 160 18.52 -8.22 4.24
C ILE A 160 17.26 -8.68 4.98
N GLN A 161 17.37 -8.95 6.28
CA GLN A 161 16.24 -9.35 7.13
C GLN A 161 15.42 -8.18 7.67
N LEU A 162 15.90 -6.93 7.51
CA LEU A 162 15.17 -5.76 7.98
C LEU A 162 13.91 -5.51 7.13
N LYS A 163 12.85 -5.09 7.81
CA LYS A 163 11.56 -4.70 7.22
C LYS A 163 11.59 -3.28 6.63
N SER A 164 12.68 -2.93 5.94
CA SER A 164 13.00 -1.55 5.52
C SER A 164 13.13 -1.33 4.03
N SER A 165 13.20 -2.41 3.24
CA SER A 165 13.40 -2.32 1.80
C SER A 165 12.07 -2.14 1.10
N ASP A 166 12.04 -1.23 0.14
CA ASP A 166 10.91 -1.09 -0.78
C ASP A 166 10.72 -2.40 -1.56
N ARG A 167 9.48 -2.66 -1.95
CA ARG A 167 9.10 -3.90 -2.66
C ARG A 167 8.41 -3.56 -3.97
N LEU A 168 8.66 -4.40 -4.97
CA LEU A 168 7.86 -4.43 -6.20
C LEU A 168 7.18 -5.79 -6.31
N TYR A 169 5.89 -5.75 -6.62
CA TYR A 169 5.02 -6.90 -6.83
C TYR A 169 4.44 -6.88 -8.24
N ASN A 170 4.63 -7.97 -8.97
CA ASN A 170 4.06 -8.20 -10.29
C ASN A 170 2.64 -8.76 -10.15
N ASN A 171 1.65 -8.17 -10.78
CA ASN A 171 0.32 -8.75 -10.97
C ASN A 171 0.37 -9.70 -12.18
N ASP A 172 -0.34 -10.83 -12.15
CA ASP A 172 -0.29 -11.81 -13.24
C ASP A 172 -1.48 -11.70 -14.22
N GLY A 173 -2.14 -10.54 -14.24
CA GLY A 173 -3.39 -10.28 -14.95
C GLY A 173 -4.64 -10.90 -14.30
N THR A 174 -4.50 -11.64 -13.20
CA THR A 174 -5.64 -12.23 -12.47
C THR A 174 -5.90 -11.58 -11.11
N GLY A 175 -5.12 -10.56 -10.76
CA GLY A 175 -5.13 -9.92 -9.44
C GLY A 175 -4.23 -10.63 -8.42
N HIS A 176 -3.45 -11.64 -8.83
CA HIS A 176 -2.48 -12.32 -7.95
C HIS A 176 -1.10 -11.69 -8.08
N PHE A 177 -0.52 -11.31 -6.94
CA PHE A 177 0.72 -10.57 -6.86
C PHE A 177 1.90 -11.43 -6.42
N THR A 178 3.03 -11.30 -7.11
CA THR A 178 4.28 -11.97 -6.79
C THR A 178 5.40 -10.96 -6.55
N ASN A 179 6.13 -11.11 -5.44
CA ASN A 179 7.27 -10.24 -5.15
C ASN A 179 8.41 -10.45 -6.17
N VAL A 180 8.67 -9.42 -6.98
CA VAL A 180 9.72 -9.39 -8.02
C VAL A 180 10.86 -8.42 -7.69
N THR A 181 10.89 -7.83 -6.50
CA THR A 181 11.86 -6.82 -6.03
C THR A 181 13.30 -7.09 -6.52
N LYS A 182 13.84 -8.29 -6.28
CA LYS A 182 15.22 -8.65 -6.69
C LYS A 182 15.38 -8.80 -8.21
N LYS A 183 14.37 -9.34 -8.90
CA LYS A 183 14.36 -9.51 -10.36
C LYS A 183 14.36 -8.14 -11.04
N ALA A 184 13.63 -7.19 -10.49
CA ALA A 184 13.56 -5.80 -10.94
C ALA A 184 14.81 -4.96 -10.59
N GLY A 185 15.79 -5.54 -9.89
CA GLY A 185 17.02 -4.84 -9.52
C GLY A 185 16.89 -3.89 -8.33
N ILE A 186 15.75 -3.89 -7.62
CA ILE A 186 15.59 -3.19 -6.35
C ILE A 186 16.35 -4.00 -5.30
N LEU A 187 17.39 -3.39 -4.75
CA LEU A 187 18.30 -4.04 -3.82
C LEU A 187 17.92 -3.70 -2.37
N PRO A 188 18.20 -4.61 -1.41
CA PRO A 188 17.93 -4.34 -0.01
C PRO A 188 18.59 -3.03 0.44
N GLU A 189 17.77 -2.15 0.98
CA GLU A 189 18.20 -0.85 1.46
C GLU A 189 17.57 -0.50 2.80
N ILE A 190 18.13 0.53 3.42
CA ILE A 190 17.63 1.14 4.64
C ILE A 190 17.36 2.59 4.29
N ALA A 191 16.18 2.79 3.71
CA ALA A 191 15.70 4.09 3.28
C ALA A 191 14.54 4.54 4.17
N PHE A 192 14.32 5.85 4.21
CA PHE A 192 13.09 6.42 4.75
C PHE A 192 12.22 6.83 3.57
N GLY A 193 11.62 5.85 2.91
CA GLY A 193 10.62 6.09 1.88
C GLY A 193 9.48 6.94 2.44
N LEU A 194 8.99 7.88 1.64
CA LEU A 194 7.82 8.70 1.99
C LEU A 194 6.68 8.38 1.04
N ASN A 195 6.59 9.11 -0.07
CA ASN A 195 5.58 8.88 -1.09
C ASN A 195 6.27 8.67 -2.43
N PRO A 196 6.19 7.47 -3.02
CA PRO A 196 6.71 7.24 -4.36
C PRO A 196 5.91 8.05 -5.37
N GLN A 197 6.58 8.50 -6.44
CA GLN A 197 5.94 9.10 -7.60
C GLN A 197 6.36 8.33 -8.84
N VAL A 198 5.40 8.07 -9.72
CA VAL A 198 5.60 7.29 -10.94
C VAL A 198 5.39 8.20 -12.14
N LEU A 199 6.41 8.29 -13.00
CA LEU A 199 6.39 9.15 -14.19
C LEU A 199 7.13 8.46 -15.35
N ASP A 200 6.60 8.60 -16.57
CA ASP A 200 7.37 8.36 -17.79
C ASP A 200 8.21 9.60 -18.10
N LEU A 201 9.51 9.56 -17.75
CA LEU A 201 10.43 10.70 -17.94
C LEU A 201 11.18 10.65 -19.27
N ASN A 202 11.27 9.49 -19.90
CA ASN A 202 11.98 9.29 -21.17
C ASN A 202 11.03 9.17 -22.37
N ASN A 203 9.71 9.24 -22.15
CA ASN A 203 8.64 9.11 -23.14
C ASN A 203 8.73 7.80 -23.95
N ASP A 204 9.10 6.70 -23.31
CA ASP A 204 9.15 5.39 -23.98
C ASP A 204 7.88 4.57 -23.75
N GLY A 205 6.91 5.11 -23.01
CA GLY A 205 5.67 4.44 -22.66
C GLY A 205 5.77 3.55 -21.43
N CYS A 206 6.95 3.44 -20.79
CA CYS A 206 7.12 2.76 -19.52
C CYS A 206 7.04 3.75 -18.35
N LEU A 207 6.26 3.40 -17.34
CA LEU A 207 6.18 4.17 -16.11
C LEU A 207 7.33 3.75 -15.16
N ILE A 208 8.33 4.61 -14.96
CA ILE A 208 9.44 4.34 -14.03
C ILE A 208 9.16 5.05 -12.69
N SER A 209 9.36 4.32 -11.58
CA SER A 209 9.44 4.85 -10.22
C SER A 209 10.90 5.24 -9.92
N MET A 210 11.14 6.45 -9.39
CA MET A 210 12.45 6.90 -8.86
C MET A 210 12.40 7.13 -7.36
#